data_AF-A0A431QKI2-F1
#
_entry.id   AF-A0A431QKI2-F1
#
_cell.length_a   1.000
_cell.length_b   1.000
_cell.length_c   1.000
_cell.angle_alpha   90.00
_cell.angle_beta   90.00
_cell.angle_gamma   90.00
#
_symmetry.space_group_name_H-M   'P 1'
#
loop_
_entity.id
_entity.type
_entity.pdbx_description
1 polymer ?
#
loop_
_entity_poly.entity_id
_entity_poly.type
_entity_poly.pdbx_seq_one_letter_code
_entity_poly.pdbx_strand_id
1 'polypeptide(L)'
;QRAQQNPNAPQMQQNGRELRKSDIDRMMDQIENLAKSGDRDKAQQLLSELQDMMNNLQAGRQQQGGEQDSELRQQMDKLGDIMRRQQEMMNDTFRLDQMQRGQRGQGGEQQQLGEDGEQGQSDGQQQQPGPGQDRDPLGRPKMSPKDFADALKQLQEGQGQLQSELDQLKKGLEGLGMEPNEGFGEAGKSMGNAERSLGEGDGDQAVGHQGRALEALRRGAKDMMKQMQAMQGDQGGSEQGGRQQDADRDPLGRPRATNGPDDGTSVKVPDEIDVQRARQILDAIRKRLGNALSPDIERSYLERLLELK
;
A
#
# COMPACT_ATOMS: atom_id res chain seq x y z
N GLN A 1 -6.46 -69.81 17.60
CA GLN A 1 -7.70 -69.07 17.27
C GLN A 1 -7.35 -67.98 16.29
N ARG A 2 -7.91 -68.06 15.08
CA ARG A 2 -7.91 -67.00 14.06
C ARG A 2 -9.04 -66.02 14.39
N ALA A 3 -8.74 -64.73 14.43
CA ALA A 3 -9.72 -63.65 14.30
C ALA A 3 -9.07 -62.63 13.35
N GLN A 4 -9.24 -62.87 12.05
CA GLN A 4 -10.21 -62.16 11.20
C GLN A 4 -9.72 -60.75 10.83
N GLN A 5 -8.96 -60.75 9.73
CA GLN A 5 -8.79 -59.62 8.82
C GLN A 5 -10.16 -59.04 8.50
N ASN A 6 -10.29 -57.73 8.66
CA ASN A 6 -11.44 -56.95 8.27
C ASN A 6 -11.20 -56.46 6.81
N PRO A 7 -11.83 -57.03 5.77
CA PRO A 7 -11.48 -56.73 4.38
C PRO A 7 -12.26 -55.56 3.76
N ASN A 8 -13.04 -54.81 4.54
CA ASN A 8 -13.94 -53.78 4.01
C ASN A 8 -13.82 -52.48 4.81
N ALA A 9 -12.72 -51.74 4.61
CA ALA A 9 -12.74 -50.29 4.78
C ALA A 9 -12.92 -49.70 3.37
N PRO A 10 -13.99 -48.95 3.07
CA PRO A 10 -14.01 -48.16 1.84
C PRO A 10 -12.81 -47.22 1.90
N GLN A 11 -11.86 -47.42 0.98
CA GLN A 11 -10.83 -46.43 0.68
C GLN A 11 -11.57 -45.16 0.27
N MET A 12 -11.73 -44.24 1.22
CA MET A 12 -12.02 -42.85 0.91
C MET A 12 -10.81 -42.35 0.14
N GLN A 13 -10.84 -42.52 -1.18
CA GLN A 13 -10.04 -41.74 -2.12
C GLN A 13 -10.43 -40.29 -1.86
N GLN A 14 -9.73 -39.64 -0.94
CA GLN A 14 -9.73 -38.21 -0.80
C GLN A 14 -9.01 -37.64 -2.03
N ASN A 15 -9.69 -37.69 -3.17
CA ASN A 15 -9.46 -36.76 -4.27
C ASN A 15 -10.03 -35.41 -3.84
N GLY A 16 -9.47 -34.84 -2.77
CA GLY A 16 -9.56 -33.40 -2.54
C GLY A 16 -8.80 -32.79 -3.69
N ARG A 17 -9.51 -32.39 -4.76
CA ARG A 17 -8.94 -31.59 -5.83
C ARG A 17 -8.57 -30.27 -5.20
N GLU A 18 -7.35 -30.18 -4.68
CA GLU A 18 -6.74 -28.91 -4.31
C GLU A 18 -6.74 -28.07 -5.57
N LEU A 19 -7.58 -27.03 -5.58
CA LEU A 19 -7.70 -26.13 -6.70
C LEU A 19 -6.35 -25.40 -6.85
N ARG A 20 -5.59 -25.74 -7.88
CA ARG A 20 -4.25 -25.16 -8.09
C ARG A 20 -4.40 -23.80 -8.77
N LYS A 21 -3.45 -22.89 -8.56
CA LYS A 21 -3.41 -21.59 -9.28
C LYS A 21 -3.54 -21.78 -10.80
N SER A 22 -2.91 -22.82 -11.33
CA SER A 22 -2.99 -23.19 -12.75
C SER A 22 -4.39 -23.61 -13.24
N ASP A 23 -5.30 -24.00 -12.35
CA ASP A 23 -6.68 -24.32 -12.71
C ASP A 23 -7.52 -23.03 -12.83
N ILE A 24 -7.24 -22.06 -11.97
CA ILE A 24 -7.86 -20.72 -11.99
C ILE A 24 -7.46 -19.97 -13.26
N ASP A 25 -6.17 -19.98 -13.60
CA ASP A 25 -5.65 -19.31 -14.79
C ASP A 25 -6.31 -19.85 -16.07
N ARG A 26 -6.45 -21.17 -16.18
CA ARG A 26 -7.11 -21.82 -17.33
C ARG A 26 -8.59 -21.46 -17.44
N MET A 27 -9.29 -21.32 -16.32
CA MET A 27 -10.70 -20.89 -16.32
C MET A 27 -10.83 -19.42 -16.74
N MET A 28 -9.91 -18.55 -16.31
CA MET A 28 -9.88 -17.15 -16.75
C MET A 28 -9.65 -17.03 -18.26
N ASP A 29 -8.71 -17.81 -18.81
CA ASP A 29 -8.47 -17.85 -20.26
C ASP A 29 -9.70 -18.34 -21.04
N GLN A 30 -10.42 -19.33 -20.50
CA GLN A 30 -11.66 -19.82 -21.10
C GLN A 30 -12.78 -18.77 -21.04
N ILE A 31 -12.94 -18.07 -19.92
CA ILE A 31 -13.90 -16.97 -19.76
C ILE A 31 -13.58 -15.85 -20.75
N GLU A 32 -12.30 -15.49 -20.92
CA GLU A 32 -11.87 -14.47 -21.87
C GLU A 32 -12.18 -14.87 -23.32
N ASN A 33 -11.93 -16.12 -23.69
CA ASN A 33 -12.23 -16.63 -25.03
C ASN A 33 -13.74 -16.68 -25.31
N LEU A 34 -14.56 -17.08 -24.33
CA LEU A 34 -16.02 -17.09 -24.45
C LEU A 34 -16.60 -15.67 -24.52
N ALA A 35 -16.01 -14.73 -23.77
CA ALA A 35 -16.38 -13.32 -23.86
C ALA A 35 -16.03 -12.72 -25.23
N LYS A 36 -14.89 -13.10 -25.81
CA LYS A 36 -14.45 -12.70 -27.17
C LYS A 36 -15.28 -13.34 -28.28
N SER A 37 -15.73 -14.59 -28.11
CA SER A 37 -16.57 -15.29 -29.10
C SER A 37 -18.03 -14.84 -29.10
N GLY A 38 -18.45 -14.08 -28.09
CA GLY A 38 -19.83 -13.62 -27.92
C GLY A 38 -20.71 -14.58 -27.10
N ASP A 39 -20.15 -15.68 -26.58
CA ASP A 39 -20.81 -16.65 -25.70
C ASP A 39 -20.93 -16.12 -24.25
N ARG A 40 -21.57 -14.96 -24.09
CA ARG A 40 -21.67 -14.25 -22.79
C ARG A 40 -22.35 -15.07 -21.70
N ASP A 41 -23.37 -15.85 -22.05
CA ASP A 41 -24.13 -16.65 -21.08
C ASP A 41 -23.27 -17.75 -20.44
N LYS A 42 -22.40 -18.38 -21.23
CA LYS A 42 -21.47 -19.41 -20.73
C LYS A 42 -20.35 -18.80 -19.90
N ALA A 43 -19.85 -17.63 -20.31
CA ALA A 43 -18.87 -16.88 -19.52
C ALA A 43 -19.44 -16.49 -18.14
N GLN A 44 -20.71 -16.07 -18.07
CA GLN A 44 -21.39 -15.77 -16.81
C GLN A 44 -21.54 -16.98 -15.89
N GLN A 45 -21.82 -18.17 -16.45
CA GLN A 45 -21.88 -19.41 -15.69
C GLN A 45 -20.54 -19.76 -15.06
N LEU A 46 -19.45 -19.70 -15.85
CA LEU A 46 -18.10 -19.99 -15.36
C LEU A 46 -17.62 -18.98 -14.31
N LEU A 47 -17.99 -17.71 -14.46
CA LEU A 47 -17.71 -16.67 -13.45
C LEU A 47 -18.42 -16.95 -12.13
N SER A 48 -19.66 -17.44 -12.18
CA SER A 48 -20.41 -17.80 -10.97
C SER A 48 -19.79 -19.00 -10.26
N GLU A 49 -19.39 -20.02 -11.01
CA GLU A 49 -18.69 -21.21 -10.49
C GLU A 49 -17.32 -20.84 -9.88
N LEU A 50 -16.60 -19.92 -10.52
CA LEU A 50 -15.34 -19.38 -10.00
C LEU A 50 -15.54 -18.60 -8.70
N GLN A 51 -16.58 -17.77 -8.62
CA GLN A 51 -16.92 -17.01 -7.42
C GLN A 51 -17.27 -17.94 -6.25
N ASP A 52 -18.05 -19.00 -6.49
CA ASP A 52 -18.40 -19.99 -5.46
C ASP A 52 -17.16 -20.74 -4.97
N MET A 53 -16.25 -21.10 -5.87
CA MET A 53 -14.98 -21.69 -5.50
C MET A 53 -14.10 -20.73 -4.69
N MET A 54 -14.03 -19.45 -5.06
CA MET A 54 -13.25 -18.45 -4.30
C MET A 54 -13.85 -18.19 -2.92
N ASN A 55 -15.18 -18.12 -2.80
CA ASN A 55 -15.87 -17.95 -1.53
C ASN A 55 -15.63 -19.15 -0.60
N ASN A 56 -15.70 -20.37 -1.13
CA ASN A 56 -15.43 -21.58 -0.36
C ASN A 56 -13.95 -21.73 0.00
N LEU A 57 -13.03 -21.29 -0.87
CA LEU A 57 -11.59 -21.28 -0.59
C LEU A 57 -11.24 -20.25 0.49
N GLN A 58 -11.87 -19.07 0.45
CA GLN A 58 -11.69 -18.04 1.48
C GLN A 58 -12.27 -18.48 2.83
N ALA A 59 -13.43 -19.15 2.83
CA ALA A 59 -14.03 -19.72 4.02
C ALA A 59 -13.21 -20.90 4.59
N GLY A 60 -12.66 -21.77 3.73
CA GLY A 60 -11.79 -22.88 4.14
C GLY A 60 -10.42 -22.44 4.65
N ARG A 61 -9.89 -21.31 4.15
CA ARG A 61 -8.63 -20.72 4.62
C ARG A 61 -8.75 -20.10 6.02
N GLN A 62 -9.96 -19.79 6.46
CA GLN A 62 -10.23 -19.28 7.81
C GLN A 62 -10.27 -20.40 8.87
N GLN A 63 -10.38 -21.67 8.47
CA GLN A 63 -10.47 -22.81 9.39
C GLN A 63 -9.15 -23.59 9.54
N GLN A 64 -8.09 -23.21 8.80
CA GLN A 64 -6.80 -23.93 8.77
C GLN A 64 -5.58 -23.05 9.10
N GLY A 65 -5.79 -21.81 9.55
CA GLY A 65 -4.75 -20.98 10.18
C GLY A 65 -4.78 -21.23 11.68
N GLY A 66 -3.70 -21.76 12.26
CA GLY A 66 -3.59 -21.95 13.71
C GLY A 66 -3.84 -20.64 14.47
N GLU A 67 -4.16 -20.74 15.76
CA GLU A 67 -4.44 -19.59 16.65
C GLU A 67 -3.36 -18.48 16.54
N GLN A 68 -2.10 -18.84 16.27
CA GLN A 68 -0.99 -17.93 16.00
C GLN A 68 -1.14 -17.06 14.74
N ASP A 69 -1.71 -17.56 13.63
CA ASP A 69 -1.93 -16.75 12.41
C ASP A 69 -2.99 -15.67 12.67
N SER A 70 -3.97 -15.99 13.52
CA SER A 70 -5.03 -15.05 13.90
C SER A 70 -4.50 -13.92 14.79
N GLU A 71 -3.64 -14.23 15.76
CA GLU A 71 -3.00 -13.21 16.61
C GLU A 71 -2.06 -12.31 15.80
N LEU A 72 -1.28 -12.89 14.88
CA LEU A 72 -0.36 -12.15 14.02
C LEU A 72 -1.09 -11.15 13.10
N ARG A 73 -2.23 -11.56 12.52
CA ARG A 73 -3.09 -10.66 11.73
C ARG A 73 -3.57 -9.47 12.53
N GLN A 74 -3.99 -9.68 13.78
CA GLN A 74 -4.42 -8.58 14.65
C GLN A 74 -3.28 -7.61 14.93
N GLN A 75 -2.05 -8.09 15.09
CA GLN A 75 -0.88 -7.20 15.27
C GLN A 75 -0.60 -6.39 13.99
N MET A 76 -0.74 -7.01 12.82
CA MET A 76 -0.63 -6.33 11.53
C MET A 76 -1.69 -5.24 11.34
N ASP A 77 -2.93 -5.51 11.73
CA ASP A 77 -4.02 -4.54 11.66
C ASP A 77 -3.73 -3.34 12.59
N LYS A 78 -3.28 -3.59 13.83
CA LYS A 78 -2.86 -2.55 14.78
C LYS A 78 -1.71 -1.70 14.22
N LEU A 79 -0.71 -2.32 13.59
CA LEU A 79 0.38 -1.60 12.94
C LEU A 79 -0.14 -0.68 11.82
N GLY A 80 -1.08 -1.18 11.02
CA GLY A 80 -1.77 -0.40 10.00
C GLY A 80 -2.52 0.80 10.58
N ASP A 81 -3.22 0.61 11.70
CA ASP A 81 -3.91 1.69 12.41
C ASP A 81 -2.97 2.75 12.96
N ILE A 82 -1.86 2.34 13.59
CA ILE A 82 -0.84 3.26 14.11
C ILE A 82 -0.27 4.10 12.97
N MET A 83 0.09 3.48 11.84
CA MET A 83 0.65 4.19 10.68
C MET A 83 -0.34 5.21 10.10
N ARG A 84 -1.63 4.84 9.97
CA ARG A 84 -2.67 5.75 9.49
C ARG A 84 -2.83 6.96 10.43
N ARG A 85 -3.01 6.69 11.72
CA ARG A 85 -3.20 7.75 12.73
C ARG A 85 -1.96 8.64 12.86
N GLN A 86 -0.75 8.09 12.75
CA GLN A 86 0.50 8.86 12.75
C GLN A 86 0.57 9.82 11.54
N GLN A 87 0.11 9.38 10.37
CA GLN A 87 0.06 10.21 9.17
C GLN A 87 -0.98 11.33 9.29
N GLU A 88 -2.18 11.02 9.79
CA GLU A 88 -3.22 12.02 10.06
C GLU A 88 -2.72 13.08 11.04
N MET A 89 -2.14 12.65 12.16
CA MET A 89 -1.57 13.54 13.17
C MET A 89 -0.42 14.41 12.63
N MET A 90 0.43 13.85 11.77
CA MET A 90 1.48 14.63 11.10
C MET A 90 0.89 15.71 10.20
N ASN A 91 -0.17 15.40 9.45
CA ASN A 91 -0.85 16.37 8.61
C ASN A 91 -1.52 17.46 9.45
N ASP A 92 -2.14 17.10 10.57
CA ASP A 92 -2.77 18.05 11.49
C ASP A 92 -1.74 18.96 12.16
N THR A 93 -0.61 18.39 12.59
CA THR A 93 0.52 19.14 13.15
C THR A 93 1.08 20.12 12.11
N PHE A 94 1.27 19.67 10.86
CA PHE A 94 1.73 20.52 9.77
C PHE A 94 0.75 21.65 9.45
N ARG A 95 -0.56 21.34 9.42
CA ARG A 95 -1.60 22.35 9.20
C ARG A 95 -1.62 23.37 10.33
N LEU A 96 -1.49 22.91 11.58
CA LEU A 96 -1.46 23.76 12.76
C LEU A 96 -0.24 24.70 12.75
N ASP A 97 0.94 24.16 12.42
CA ASP A 97 2.18 24.93 12.25
C ASP A 97 2.06 25.97 11.13
N GLN A 98 1.52 25.58 9.97
CA GLN A 98 1.31 26.49 8.84
C GLN A 98 0.37 27.66 9.20
N MET A 99 -0.67 27.39 9.99
CA MET A 99 -1.56 28.44 10.50
C MET A 99 -0.83 29.40 11.44
N GLN A 100 0.06 28.90 12.30
CA GLN A 100 0.86 29.75 13.19
C GLN A 100 1.83 30.64 12.40
N ARG A 101 2.56 30.06 11.43
CA ARG A 101 3.51 30.78 10.58
C ARG A 101 2.83 31.81 9.69
N GLY A 102 1.69 31.48 9.09
CA GLY A 102 0.90 32.41 8.28
C GLY A 102 0.42 33.63 9.10
N GLN A 103 0.15 33.43 10.39
CA GLN A 103 -0.26 34.51 11.29
C GLN A 103 0.92 35.39 11.74
N ARG A 104 2.13 34.83 11.82
CA ARG A 104 3.38 35.57 12.10
C ARG A 104 3.91 36.33 10.88
N GLY A 105 3.73 35.80 9.67
CA GLY A 105 4.18 36.42 8.42
C GLY A 105 3.40 37.68 8.03
N GLN A 106 2.11 37.77 8.37
CA GLN A 106 1.29 38.93 8.01
C GLN A 106 1.45 40.14 8.96
N GLY A 107 2.23 40.01 10.04
CA GLY A 107 2.53 41.11 10.97
C GLY A 107 3.84 41.86 10.68
N GLY A 108 4.62 41.43 9.68
CA GLY A 108 5.98 41.93 9.44
C GLY A 108 6.16 42.90 8.26
N GLU A 109 5.20 42.99 7.34
CA GLU A 109 5.40 43.71 6.07
C GLU A 109 4.70 45.09 5.98
N GLN A 110 4.22 45.65 7.09
CA GLN A 110 3.63 47.01 7.11
C GLN A 110 4.49 48.06 7.85
N GLN A 111 5.79 47.81 8.03
CA GLN A 111 6.75 48.83 8.50
C GLN A 111 7.93 48.96 7.54
N GLN A 112 7.64 49.22 6.25
CA GLN A 112 8.61 49.88 5.38
C GLN A 112 7.91 50.58 4.21
N LEU A 113 7.10 51.58 4.52
CA LEU A 113 6.88 52.69 3.59
C LEU A 113 6.87 53.99 4.39
N GLY A 114 7.99 54.70 4.33
CA GLY A 114 8.19 55.95 5.03
C GLY A 114 9.57 56.53 4.79
N GLU A 115 9.89 56.87 3.54
CA GLU A 115 10.41 58.19 3.16
C GLU A 115 10.61 58.26 1.64
N ASP A 116 10.45 59.46 1.10
CA ASP A 116 10.44 59.86 -0.32
C ASP A 116 9.17 59.47 -1.10
N GLY A 117 8.31 60.36 -1.61
CA GLY A 117 8.45 61.78 -1.88
C GLY A 117 7.72 62.09 -3.20
N GLU A 118 6.62 62.84 -3.10
CA GLU A 118 5.96 63.63 -4.15
C GLU A 118 4.92 63.02 -5.13
N GLN A 119 3.79 63.75 -5.15
CA GLN A 119 2.79 63.99 -6.20
C GLN A 119 1.68 62.98 -6.49
N GLY A 120 0.48 63.37 -6.07
CA GLY A 120 -0.79 62.84 -6.56
C GLY A 120 -1.98 63.42 -5.78
N GLN A 121 -2.38 64.66 -6.08
CA GLN A 121 -3.65 65.24 -5.62
C GLN A 121 -4.83 64.45 -6.20
N SER A 122 -5.72 63.94 -5.34
CA SER A 122 -7.10 63.61 -5.70
C SER A 122 -7.99 63.67 -4.46
N ASP A 123 -8.93 64.61 -4.50
CA ASP A 123 -9.97 64.92 -3.52
C ASP A 123 -10.90 63.75 -3.17
N GLY A 124 -11.09 63.54 -1.87
CA GLY A 124 -12.39 63.62 -1.20
C GLY A 124 -13.51 62.62 -1.56
N GLN A 125 -13.63 61.54 -0.77
CA GLN A 125 -14.88 61.27 -0.05
C GLN A 125 -14.71 60.28 1.12
N GLN A 126 -15.08 60.77 2.30
CA GLN A 126 -15.13 60.04 3.56
C GLN A 126 -16.29 59.03 3.55
N GLN A 127 -15.99 57.77 3.87
CA GLN A 127 -16.90 56.91 4.63
C GLN A 127 -16.09 56.05 5.62
N GLN A 128 -16.35 56.36 6.88
CA GLN A 128 -15.94 55.80 8.17
C GLN A 128 -15.59 54.28 8.19
N PRO A 129 -14.45 53.86 8.75
CA PRO A 129 -14.30 52.49 9.26
C PRO A 129 -14.88 52.41 10.67
N GLY A 130 -15.87 51.53 10.87
CA GLY A 130 -16.37 51.14 12.20
C GLY A 130 -15.30 50.45 13.06
N PRO A 131 -15.52 50.34 14.38
CA PRO A 131 -14.51 49.86 15.32
C PRO A 131 -14.14 48.41 15.04
N GLY A 132 -12.83 48.15 15.17
CA GLY A 132 -12.11 46.92 14.86
C GLY A 132 -12.88 45.61 15.07
N GLN A 133 -12.96 44.84 13.99
CA GLN A 133 -12.99 43.40 14.10
C GLN A 133 -12.05 42.84 13.03
N ASP A 134 -11.00 42.21 13.50
CA ASP A 134 -9.88 41.57 12.80
C ASP A 134 -10.31 40.71 11.60
N ARG A 135 -10.66 41.34 10.47
CA ARG A 135 -10.87 40.66 9.20
C ARG A 135 -9.61 40.80 8.34
N ASP A 136 -8.84 39.72 8.32
CA ASP A 136 -7.89 39.39 7.27
C ASP A 136 -8.62 39.44 5.89
N PRO A 137 -8.03 40.03 4.83
CA PRO A 137 -8.62 40.09 3.48
C PRO A 137 -9.01 38.72 2.88
N LEU A 138 -8.53 37.61 3.44
CA LEU A 138 -8.81 36.24 2.97
C LEU A 138 -9.95 35.52 3.71
N GLY A 139 -10.61 36.14 4.70
CA GLY A 139 -11.79 35.58 5.36
C GLY A 139 -11.54 34.26 6.13
N ARG A 140 -10.29 33.95 6.47
CA ARG A 140 -9.95 32.75 7.26
C ARG A 140 -10.10 33.06 8.75
N PRO A 141 -10.84 32.25 9.53
CA PRO A 141 -10.94 32.47 10.98
C PRO A 141 -9.55 32.33 11.62
N LYS A 142 -9.05 33.40 12.26
CA LYS A 142 -7.86 33.35 13.11
C LYS A 142 -8.18 32.50 14.34
N MET A 143 -7.43 31.42 14.55
CA MET A 143 -7.52 30.61 15.76
C MET A 143 -7.04 31.43 16.97
N SER A 144 -7.76 31.36 18.10
CA SER A 144 -7.32 32.01 19.34
C SER A 144 -6.04 31.35 19.86
N PRO A 145 -5.13 32.08 20.55
CA PRO A 145 -3.97 31.48 21.22
C PRO A 145 -4.34 30.35 22.18
N LYS A 146 -5.53 30.44 22.81
CA LYS A 146 -6.04 29.40 23.69
C LYS A 146 -6.42 28.14 22.90
N ASP A 147 -7.17 28.31 21.82
CA ASP A 147 -7.58 27.19 20.96
C ASP A 147 -6.36 26.50 20.33
N PHE A 148 -5.32 27.26 19.98
CA PHE A 148 -4.06 26.75 19.47
C PHE A 148 -3.32 25.88 20.50
N ALA A 149 -3.22 26.35 21.74
CA ALA A 149 -2.61 25.59 22.83
C ALA A 149 -3.39 24.31 23.14
N ASP A 150 -4.73 24.37 23.11
CA ASP A 150 -5.58 23.20 23.29
C ASP A 150 -5.41 22.19 22.15
N ALA A 151 -5.27 22.65 20.90
CA ALA A 151 -5.01 21.80 19.74
C ALA A 151 -3.64 21.12 19.81
N LEU A 152 -2.58 21.86 20.17
CA LEU A 152 -1.24 21.28 20.39
C LEU A 152 -1.25 20.21 21.48
N LYS A 153 -1.96 20.47 22.58
CA LYS A 153 -2.10 19.51 23.67
C LYS A 153 -2.79 18.23 23.22
N GLN A 154 -3.85 18.33 22.41
CA GLN A 154 -4.52 17.16 21.84
C GLN A 154 -3.59 16.35 20.91
N LEU A 155 -2.81 17.04 20.07
CA LEU A 155 -1.82 16.38 19.21
C LEU A 155 -0.74 15.68 20.04
N GLN A 156 -0.25 16.33 21.10
CA GLN A 156 0.72 15.74 22.03
C GLN A 156 0.16 14.49 22.70
N GLU A 157 -1.04 14.56 23.27
CA GLU A 157 -1.71 13.42 23.90
C GLU A 157 -1.90 12.27 22.92
N GLY A 158 -2.34 12.56 21.70
CA GLY A 158 -2.45 11.57 20.63
C GLY A 158 -1.10 10.93 20.31
N GLN A 159 -0.03 11.72 20.24
CA GLN A 159 1.31 11.22 19.91
C GLN A 159 1.83 10.24 20.97
N GLY A 160 1.61 10.54 22.25
CA GLY A 160 1.96 9.65 23.36
C GLY A 160 1.12 8.37 23.39
N GLN A 161 -0.16 8.45 22.99
CA GLN A 161 -1.00 7.27 22.81
C GLN A 161 -0.47 6.36 21.70
N LEU A 162 -0.11 6.92 20.53
CA LEU A 162 0.47 6.14 19.44
C LEU A 162 1.78 5.46 19.82
N GLN A 163 2.63 6.16 20.59
CA GLN A 163 3.85 5.56 21.13
C GLN A 163 3.52 4.37 22.05
N SER A 164 2.52 4.53 22.92
CA SER A 164 2.10 3.47 23.83
C SER A 164 1.51 2.27 23.08
N GLU A 165 0.69 2.50 22.05
CA GLU A 165 0.16 1.46 21.16
C GLU A 165 1.29 0.70 20.44
N LEU A 166 2.32 1.42 19.97
CA LEU A 166 3.49 0.80 19.36
C LEU A 166 4.29 -0.07 20.35
N ASP A 167 4.44 0.36 21.60
CA ASP A 167 5.10 -0.45 22.63
C ASP A 167 4.28 -1.69 23.01
N GLN A 168 2.95 -1.61 23.00
CA GLN A 168 2.08 -2.77 23.17
C GLN A 168 2.18 -3.74 22.01
N LEU A 169 2.22 -3.22 20.77
CA LEU A 169 2.43 -4.00 19.57
C LEU A 169 3.76 -4.78 19.66
N LYS A 170 4.86 -4.09 20.00
CA LYS A 170 6.19 -4.73 20.18
C LYS A 170 6.15 -5.85 21.21
N LYS A 171 5.56 -5.62 22.39
CA LYS A 171 5.40 -6.65 23.43
C LYS A 171 4.54 -7.83 22.95
N GLY A 172 3.50 -7.55 22.16
CA GLY A 172 2.67 -8.58 21.54
C GLY A 172 3.44 -9.45 20.55
N LEU A 173 4.31 -8.83 19.74
CA LEU A 173 5.18 -9.54 18.80
C LEU A 173 6.24 -10.38 19.55
N GLU A 174 6.85 -9.84 20.59
CA GLU A 174 7.78 -10.57 21.47
C GLU A 174 7.12 -11.80 22.12
N GLY A 175 5.88 -11.66 22.58
CA GLY A 175 5.10 -12.75 23.16
C GLY A 175 4.78 -13.88 22.17
N LEU A 176 4.74 -13.57 20.87
CA LEU A 176 4.58 -14.53 19.78
C LEU A 176 5.91 -15.16 19.34
N GLY A 177 7.02 -14.84 20.02
CA GLY A 177 8.36 -15.35 19.68
C GLY A 177 8.99 -14.65 18.47
N MET A 178 8.46 -13.51 18.04
CA MET A 178 9.09 -12.67 17.02
C MET A 178 10.04 -11.68 17.67
N GLU A 179 11.23 -11.55 17.09
CA GLU A 179 12.18 -10.54 17.54
C GLU A 179 11.71 -9.12 17.19
N PRO A 180 11.76 -8.19 18.16
CA PRO A 180 11.44 -6.79 17.91
C PRO A 180 12.49 -6.19 16.98
N ASN A 181 12.07 -5.76 15.79
CA ASN A 181 12.99 -5.14 14.84
C ASN A 181 13.42 -3.74 15.28
N GLU A 182 14.59 -3.31 14.80
CA GLU A 182 15.16 -1.98 15.07
C GLU A 182 14.22 -0.85 14.63
N GLY A 183 13.48 -1.05 13.53
CA GLY A 183 12.56 -0.06 12.98
C GLY A 183 11.45 0.35 13.97
N PHE A 184 10.86 -0.58 14.71
CA PHE A 184 9.86 -0.24 15.73
C PHE A 184 10.50 0.47 16.95
N GLY A 185 11.75 0.16 17.28
CA GLY A 185 12.50 0.89 18.31
C GLY A 185 12.79 2.33 17.93
N GLU A 186 13.26 2.56 16.70
CA GLU A 186 13.51 3.90 16.14
C GLU A 186 12.22 4.72 16.00
N ALA A 187 11.12 4.06 15.59
CA ALA A 187 9.81 4.67 15.51
C ALA A 187 9.36 5.18 16.89
N GLY A 188 9.42 4.36 17.93
CA GLY A 188 9.03 4.76 19.29
C GLY A 188 9.86 5.92 19.84
N LYS A 189 11.18 5.91 19.61
CA LYS A 189 12.06 7.04 19.98
C LYS A 189 11.67 8.33 19.25
N SER A 190 11.38 8.24 17.95
CA SER A 190 11.00 9.39 17.14
C SER A 190 9.62 9.93 17.54
N MET A 191 8.66 9.06 17.86
CA MET A 191 7.35 9.45 18.39
C MET A 191 7.47 10.20 19.73
N GLY A 192 8.31 9.73 20.66
CA GLY A 192 8.55 10.43 21.92
C GLY A 192 9.27 11.78 21.75
N ASN A 193 10.08 11.94 20.70
CA ASN A 193 10.64 13.24 20.34
C ASN A 193 9.57 14.19 19.78
N ALA A 194 8.65 13.67 18.96
CA ALA A 194 7.53 14.42 18.43
C ALA A 194 6.60 14.88 19.57
N GLU A 195 6.27 14.01 20.52
CA GLU A 195 5.45 14.35 21.70
C GLU A 195 6.07 15.50 22.49
N ARG A 196 7.38 15.44 22.76
CA ARG A 196 8.10 16.52 23.45
C ARG A 196 8.06 17.83 22.66
N SER A 197 8.31 17.78 21.35
CA SER A 197 8.28 18.97 20.47
C SER A 197 6.88 19.60 20.44
N LEU A 198 5.83 18.79 20.40
CA LEU A 198 4.44 19.25 20.48
C LEU A 198 4.15 19.94 21.82
N GLY A 199 4.66 19.39 22.92
CA GLY A 199 4.53 20.00 24.25
C GLY A 199 5.31 21.30 24.43
N GLU A 200 6.40 21.48 23.69
CA GLU A 200 7.18 22.72 23.63
C GLU A 200 6.55 23.76 22.68
N GLY A 201 5.57 23.35 21.87
CA GLY A 201 4.92 24.19 20.86
C GLY A 201 5.69 24.29 19.54
N ASP A 202 6.71 23.46 19.35
CA ASP A 202 7.55 23.38 18.16
C ASP A 202 6.94 22.42 17.12
N GLY A 203 5.89 22.89 16.44
CA GLY A 203 5.17 22.14 15.40
C GLY A 203 6.08 21.65 14.27
N ASP A 204 6.99 22.49 13.77
CA ASP A 204 7.97 22.11 12.74
C ASP A 204 8.86 20.91 13.13
N GLN A 205 9.43 20.94 14.33
CA GLN A 205 10.29 19.86 14.82
C GLN A 205 9.46 18.60 15.04
N ALA A 206 8.25 18.76 15.58
CA ALA A 206 7.29 17.67 15.73
C ALA A 206 7.02 16.96 14.40
N VAL A 207 6.69 17.69 13.32
CA VAL A 207 6.46 17.11 11.98
C VAL A 207 7.70 16.33 11.49
N GLY A 208 8.90 16.87 11.70
CA GLY A 208 10.14 16.18 11.34
C GLY A 208 10.37 14.89 12.14
N HIS A 209 10.00 14.86 13.42
CA HIS A 209 10.05 13.65 14.24
C HIS A 209 8.97 12.63 13.85
N GLN A 210 7.76 13.08 13.55
CA GLN A 210 6.64 12.25 13.08
C GLN A 210 6.94 11.58 11.73
N GLY A 211 7.60 12.32 10.81
CA GLY A 211 8.04 11.77 9.52
C GLY A 211 9.07 10.64 9.69
N ARG A 212 10.07 10.84 10.56
CA ARG A 212 11.06 9.80 10.90
C ARG A 212 10.40 8.59 11.56
N ALA A 213 9.43 8.80 12.44
CA ALA A 213 8.65 7.72 13.03
C ALA A 213 7.92 6.90 11.96
N LEU A 214 7.24 7.55 11.01
CA LEU A 214 6.51 6.88 9.94
C LEU A 214 7.44 6.09 9.00
N GLU A 215 8.62 6.62 8.68
CA GLU A 215 9.62 5.90 7.90
C GLU A 215 10.13 4.66 8.63
N ALA A 216 10.45 4.79 9.92
CA ALA A 216 10.89 3.70 10.77
C ALA A 216 9.81 2.62 10.95
N LEU A 217 8.54 3.00 11.09
CA LEU A 217 7.40 2.07 11.09
C LEU A 217 7.31 1.28 9.78
N ARG A 218 7.45 1.94 8.63
CA ARG A 218 7.44 1.27 7.32
C ARG A 218 8.60 0.28 7.18
N ARG A 219 9.78 0.64 7.69
CA ARG A 219 10.95 -0.24 7.71
C ARG A 219 10.70 -1.46 8.60
N GLY A 220 10.21 -1.24 9.82
CA GLY A 220 9.84 -2.32 10.74
C GLY A 220 8.76 -3.25 10.19
N ALA A 221 7.73 -2.70 9.53
CA ALA A 221 6.72 -3.49 8.84
C ALA A 221 7.31 -4.37 7.74
N LYS A 222 8.24 -3.82 6.95
CA LYS A 222 8.93 -4.54 5.86
C LYS A 222 9.81 -5.67 6.40
N ASP A 223 10.54 -5.42 7.47
CA ASP A 223 11.41 -6.43 8.08
C ASP A 223 10.60 -7.54 8.74
N MET A 224 9.47 -7.20 9.37
CA MET A 224 8.52 -8.19 9.87
C MET A 224 7.95 -9.05 8.74
N MET A 225 7.59 -8.47 7.59
CA MET A 225 7.15 -9.26 6.44
C MET A 225 8.24 -10.19 5.90
N LYS A 226 9.50 -9.75 5.85
CA LYS A 226 10.61 -10.63 5.46
C LYS A 226 10.79 -11.78 6.44
N GLN A 227 10.71 -11.52 7.74
CA GLN A 227 10.82 -12.54 8.77
C GLN A 227 9.67 -13.55 8.68
N MET A 228 8.44 -13.08 8.45
CA MET A 228 7.28 -13.94 8.23
C MET A 228 7.45 -14.80 6.98
N GLN A 229 7.97 -14.22 5.90
CA GLN A 229 8.27 -14.97 4.68
C GLN A 229 9.36 -16.02 4.89
N ALA A 230 10.37 -15.72 5.72
CA ALA A 230 11.39 -16.68 6.11
C ALA A 230 10.82 -17.82 6.97
N MET A 231 9.95 -17.52 7.94
CA MET A 231 9.29 -18.53 8.78
C MET A 231 8.29 -19.40 8.00
N GLN A 232 7.54 -18.81 7.06
CA GLN A 232 6.60 -19.55 6.20
C GLN A 232 7.34 -20.39 5.13
N GLY A 233 8.51 -19.93 4.68
CA GLY A 233 9.41 -20.72 3.84
C GLY A 233 9.95 -21.98 4.54
N ASP A 234 10.00 -21.98 5.87
CA ASP A 234 10.49 -23.10 6.69
C ASP A 234 9.37 -24.08 7.11
N GLN A 235 8.11 -23.62 7.22
CA GLN A 235 6.95 -24.46 7.56
C GLN A 235 6.09 -24.92 6.36
N GLY A 236 6.30 -24.37 5.16
CA GLY A 236 5.82 -24.94 3.89
C GLY A 236 6.85 -25.84 3.19
N GLY A 237 7.97 -26.11 3.86
CA GLY A 237 9.16 -26.75 3.31
C GLY A 237 9.31 -28.23 3.63
N SER A 238 8.23 -29.01 3.64
CA SER A 238 8.33 -30.48 3.51
C SER A 238 7.78 -31.03 2.21
N GLU A 239 7.53 -30.17 1.21
CA GLU A 239 7.49 -30.55 -0.20
C GLU A 239 7.58 -29.27 -1.06
N GLN A 240 8.53 -29.22 -2.01
CA GLN A 240 8.60 -28.22 -3.08
C GLN A 240 9.51 -26.98 -2.85
N GLY A 241 10.77 -27.24 -2.49
CA GLY A 241 11.88 -26.29 -2.67
C GLY A 241 13.14 -26.89 -3.33
N GLY A 242 13.10 -28.17 -3.72
CA GLY A 242 14.23 -28.85 -4.35
C GLY A 242 13.80 -29.61 -5.58
N ARG A 243 13.50 -28.90 -6.68
CA ARG A 243 13.33 -29.54 -8.00
C ARG A 243 13.83 -28.62 -9.11
N GLN A 244 15.14 -28.47 -9.13
CA GLN A 244 15.84 -28.20 -10.39
C GLN A 244 17.17 -28.94 -10.41
N GLN A 245 17.13 -30.26 -10.20
CA GLN A 245 18.27 -31.17 -10.39
C GLN A 245 17.93 -32.67 -10.30
N ASP A 246 16.71 -33.10 -10.67
CA ASP A 246 16.34 -34.54 -10.66
C ASP A 246 15.69 -35.01 -11.98
N ALA A 247 16.07 -34.40 -13.10
CA ALA A 247 15.70 -34.91 -14.42
C ALA A 247 16.74 -35.88 -15.03
N ASP A 248 17.92 -36.03 -14.41
CA ASP A 248 19.08 -36.70 -15.02
C ASP A 248 19.64 -37.87 -14.20
N ARG A 249 18.82 -38.51 -13.36
CA ARG A 249 19.22 -39.73 -12.62
C ARG A 249 18.26 -40.87 -12.87
N ASP A 250 18.84 -41.99 -13.29
CA ASP A 250 18.17 -43.29 -13.43
C ASP A 250 17.69 -43.78 -12.04
N PRO A 251 16.65 -44.63 -11.94
CA PRO A 251 16.21 -45.26 -10.68
C PRO A 251 17.30 -45.94 -9.81
N LEU A 252 18.52 -46.16 -10.32
CA LEU A 252 19.70 -46.56 -9.52
C LEU A 252 20.62 -45.40 -9.07
N GLY A 253 20.21 -44.15 -9.22
CA GLY A 253 20.88 -42.96 -8.66
C GLY A 253 22.16 -42.50 -9.35
N ARG A 254 22.50 -43.03 -10.53
CA ARG A 254 23.68 -42.59 -11.31
C ARG A 254 23.33 -41.39 -12.20
N PRO A 255 24.19 -40.36 -12.32
CA PRO A 255 24.00 -39.27 -13.28
C PRO A 255 24.19 -39.77 -14.73
N ARG A 256 23.28 -39.41 -15.63
CA ARG A 256 23.46 -39.68 -17.07
C ARG A 256 24.50 -38.72 -17.66
N ALA A 257 25.35 -39.23 -18.55
CA ALA A 257 26.24 -38.39 -19.33
C ALA A 257 25.41 -37.64 -20.40
N THR A 258 25.46 -36.31 -20.32
CA THR A 258 24.88 -35.35 -21.25
C THR A 258 25.30 -35.62 -22.69
N ASN A 259 24.34 -35.74 -23.62
CA ASN A 259 24.59 -35.69 -25.06
C ASN A 259 23.34 -35.17 -25.78
N GLY A 260 23.44 -33.97 -26.35
CA GLY A 260 22.46 -33.35 -27.24
C GLY A 260 22.91 -31.95 -27.64
N PRO A 261 22.87 -31.54 -28.92
CA PRO A 261 23.31 -30.21 -29.35
C PRO A 261 22.47 -29.11 -28.68
N ASP A 262 23.15 -28.06 -28.26
CA ASP A 262 22.58 -26.85 -27.68
C ASP A 262 21.68 -26.11 -28.69
N ASP A 263 20.38 -26.33 -28.59
CA ASP A 263 19.38 -25.49 -29.24
C ASP A 263 19.10 -24.30 -28.33
N GLY A 264 19.87 -23.23 -28.55
CA GLY A 264 19.92 -21.97 -27.77
C GLY A 264 18.58 -21.33 -27.42
N THR A 265 17.89 -21.91 -26.44
CA THR A 265 16.65 -21.41 -25.84
C THR A 265 16.72 -21.48 -24.31
N SER A 266 17.94 -21.46 -23.76
CA SER A 266 18.17 -21.11 -22.35
C SER A 266 17.93 -19.61 -22.16
N VAL A 267 16.67 -19.20 -22.15
CA VAL A 267 16.30 -17.92 -21.54
C VAL A 267 16.16 -18.20 -20.05
N LYS A 268 17.29 -18.04 -19.34
CA LYS A 268 17.27 -17.65 -17.93
C LYS A 268 16.40 -16.41 -17.82
N VAL A 269 15.35 -16.46 -17.00
CA VAL A 269 14.64 -15.26 -16.54
C VAL A 269 15.42 -14.73 -15.33
N PRO A 270 16.03 -13.53 -15.39
CA PRO A 270 16.60 -12.87 -14.22
C PRO A 270 15.61 -11.88 -13.60
N ASP A 271 15.68 -11.77 -12.28
CA ASP A 271 14.83 -10.98 -11.40
C ASP A 271 14.79 -9.45 -11.65
N GLU A 272 13.73 -8.83 -11.14
CA GLU A 272 13.50 -7.40 -10.83
C GLU A 272 13.44 -6.34 -11.96
N ILE A 273 13.65 -6.68 -13.24
CA ILE A 273 13.50 -5.71 -14.36
C ILE A 273 12.14 -5.79 -15.07
N ASP A 274 11.29 -6.76 -14.74
CA ASP A 274 10.04 -7.00 -15.51
C ASP A 274 8.89 -6.06 -15.18
N VAL A 275 8.89 -5.39 -14.02
CA VAL A 275 7.85 -4.40 -13.69
C VAL A 275 8.03 -3.10 -14.50
N GLN A 276 9.27 -2.70 -14.78
CA GLN A 276 9.55 -1.53 -15.61
C GLN A 276 9.24 -1.80 -17.08
N ARG A 277 9.55 -3.00 -17.58
CA ARG A 277 9.22 -3.43 -18.94
C ARG A 277 7.71 -3.59 -19.14
N ALA A 278 6.97 -4.14 -18.16
CA ALA A 278 5.51 -4.21 -18.21
C ALA A 278 4.86 -2.82 -18.28
N ARG A 279 5.41 -1.81 -17.57
CA ARG A 279 4.97 -0.41 -17.68
C ARG A 279 5.27 0.18 -19.07
N GLN A 280 6.44 -0.09 -19.63
CA GLN A 280 6.78 0.37 -20.99
C GLN A 280 5.87 -0.25 -22.06
N ILE A 281 5.52 -1.54 -21.91
CA ILE A 281 4.59 -2.23 -22.81
C ILE A 281 3.16 -1.66 -22.65
N LEU A 282 2.69 -1.44 -21.41
CA LEU A 282 1.39 -0.82 -21.15
C LEU A 282 1.30 0.62 -21.67
N ASP A 283 2.36 1.43 -21.53
CA ASP A 283 2.42 2.78 -22.07
C ASP A 283 2.48 2.79 -23.60
N ALA A 284 3.20 1.85 -24.22
CA ALA A 284 3.20 1.69 -25.68
C ALA A 284 1.83 1.26 -26.21
N ILE A 285 1.12 0.38 -25.49
CA ILE A 285 -0.25 -0.04 -25.80
C ILE A 285 -1.22 1.14 -25.62
N ARG A 286 -1.14 1.92 -24.53
CA ARG A 286 -1.95 3.13 -24.31
C ARG A 286 -1.70 4.20 -25.37
N LYS A 287 -0.45 4.42 -25.76
CA LYS A 287 -0.08 5.41 -26.79
C LYS A 287 -0.57 4.98 -28.18
N ARG A 288 -0.68 3.67 -28.44
CA ARG A 288 -1.17 3.12 -29.71
C ARG A 288 -2.70 2.99 -29.76
N LEU A 289 -3.36 2.71 -28.63
CA LEU A 289 -4.82 2.71 -28.48
C LEU A 289 -5.40 4.12 -28.35
N GLY A 290 -4.68 5.05 -27.71
CA GLY A 290 -5.06 6.47 -27.65
C GLY A 290 -4.83 7.22 -28.97
N ASN A 291 -4.06 6.65 -29.89
CA ASN A 291 -3.92 7.12 -31.27
C ASN A 291 -4.85 6.39 -32.25
N ALA A 292 -5.75 5.53 -31.76
CA ALA A 292 -6.88 5.09 -32.57
C ALA A 292 -7.93 6.22 -32.61
N LEU A 293 -7.66 7.15 -33.54
CA LEU A 293 -8.60 8.09 -34.15
C LEU A 293 -9.12 9.21 -33.22
N SER A 294 -8.36 10.30 -33.13
CA SER A 294 -9.02 11.60 -32.96
C SER A 294 -10.02 11.76 -34.12
N PRO A 295 -11.31 12.06 -33.84
CA PRO A 295 -12.39 12.15 -34.84
C PRO A 295 -12.08 13.03 -36.05
N ASP A 296 -11.14 13.98 -35.91
CA ASP A 296 -10.76 14.92 -36.95
C ASP A 296 -9.90 14.30 -38.07
N ILE A 297 -9.09 13.28 -37.76
CA ILE A 297 -8.29 12.57 -38.78
C ILE A 297 -9.14 11.57 -39.55
N GLU A 298 -10.11 10.92 -38.88
CA GLU A 298 -11.06 10.04 -39.56
C GLU A 298 -11.99 10.83 -40.50
N ARG A 299 -12.45 12.02 -40.08
CA ARG A 299 -13.20 12.95 -40.95
C ARG A 299 -12.42 13.36 -42.18
N SER A 300 -11.17 13.79 -42.01
CA SER A 300 -10.34 14.28 -43.12
C SER A 300 -9.82 13.16 -44.04
N TYR A 301 -9.89 11.89 -43.62
CA TYR A 301 -9.70 10.73 -44.49
C TYR A 301 -10.98 10.39 -45.28
N LEU A 302 -12.16 10.45 -44.63
CA LEU A 302 -13.45 10.23 -45.28
C LEU A 302 -13.80 11.33 -46.30
N GLU A 303 -13.50 12.59 -46.01
CA GLU A 303 -13.69 13.72 -46.95
C GLU A 303 -12.81 13.56 -48.20
N ARG A 304 -11.54 13.16 -48.04
CA ARG A 304 -10.64 12.89 -49.17
C ARG A 304 -11.09 11.72 -50.03
N LEU A 305 -11.74 10.72 -49.43
CA LEU A 305 -12.27 9.56 -50.15
C LEU A 305 -13.55 9.91 -50.94
N LEU A 306 -14.30 10.93 -50.50
CA LEU A 306 -15.50 11.43 -51.17
C LEU A 306 -15.18 12.39 -52.33
N GLU A 307 -14.07 13.13 -52.29
CA GLU A 307 -13.59 13.97 -53.41
C GLU A 307 -12.95 13.18 -54.56
N LEU A 308 -12.68 11.88 -54.38
CA LEU A 308 -12.10 10.98 -55.38
C LEU A 308 -13.14 10.16 -56.17
N LYS A 309 -14.42 10.52 -56.08
CA LYS A 309 -15.51 10.04 -56.96
C LYS A 309 -16.07 11.17 -57.80
#